data_AF-A0A5C8G8S7-F1
#
_entry.id   AF-A0A5C8G8S7-F1
#
_cell.length_a   1.000
_cell.length_b   1.000
_cell.length_c   1.000
_cell.angle_alpha   90.00
_cell.angle_beta   90.00
_cell.angle_gamma   90.00
#
_symmetry.space_group_name_H-M   'P 1'
#
loop_
_entity.id
_entity.type
_entity.pdbx_description
1 polymer ?
#
loop_
_entity_poly.entity_id
_entity_poly.type
_entity_poly.pdbx_seq_one_letter_code
_entity_poly.pdbx_strand_id
1 'polypeptide(L)'
;MILFDILYNITIYPIEFIIEIIFYLFNNVFKSGYATSLFFLSLIINFISLPLYNIAESWQAKERVIQEKMKPMIDNIKAVYKGDQRYLLIRTCQRINGYKTIYAFRGTLGLLIQIPFFLAAYNFIHNLSGLQLGSFLFIKDFSKPDGILNIGNISVNILPFIMTLFSLSAGLVYSKKLRFKESLPLYIVSLIFLVLLYNSPSGLVFYWTLNCLFSLIKNIFIEYKLYKVFVVNKNKILKCYNVFFIILTIIFILLLSLGNIERKGYLGDFEFLNEMDNYKYIGTVKYYNKLFRNSDIFQLIGNKNKFDDILEDVEFFGISTIVVNFSIKRKN
;
A
#
# COMPACT_ATOMS: atom_id res chain seq x y z
N MET A 1 -4.87 -5.74 21.07
CA MET A 1 -4.47 -4.45 20.47
C MET A 1 -2.98 -4.40 20.20
N ILE A 2 -2.12 -4.38 21.23
CA ILE A 2 -0.66 -4.15 21.11
C ILE A 2 0.06 -4.95 19.99
N LEU A 3 -0.19 -6.26 19.83
CA LEU A 3 0.50 -7.07 18.81
C LEU A 3 0.15 -6.67 17.37
N PHE A 4 -1.12 -6.36 17.10
CA PHE A 4 -1.54 -5.93 15.76
C PHE A 4 -0.99 -4.54 15.44
N ASP A 5 -0.94 -3.65 16.42
CA ASP A 5 -0.39 -2.31 16.27
C ASP A 5 1.12 -2.36 16.01
N ILE A 6 1.85 -3.23 16.71
CA ILE A 6 3.27 -3.49 16.45
C ILE A 6 3.47 -4.03 15.02
N LEU A 7 2.67 -5.01 14.61
CA LEU A 7 2.76 -5.59 13.26
C LEU A 7 2.48 -4.54 12.19
N TYR A 8 1.45 -3.71 12.38
CA TYR A 8 1.11 -2.60 11.50
C TYR A 8 2.27 -1.61 11.38
N ASN A 9 2.80 -1.15 12.50
CA ASN A 9 3.86 -0.14 12.55
C ASN A 9 5.19 -0.64 11.95
N ILE A 10 5.48 -1.93 12.08
CA ILE A 10 6.71 -2.51 11.52
C ILE A 10 6.56 -2.79 10.01
N THR A 11 5.38 -3.19 9.55
CA THR A 11 5.22 -3.73 8.18
C THR A 11 4.48 -2.82 7.22
N ILE A 12 3.37 -2.22 7.64
CA ILE A 12 2.46 -1.46 6.76
C ILE A 12 2.80 0.03 6.78
N TYR A 13 2.96 0.61 7.99
CA TYR A 13 3.20 2.05 8.16
C TYR A 13 4.39 2.60 7.36
N PRO A 14 5.57 1.93 7.26
CA PRO A 14 6.67 2.44 6.46
C PRO A 14 6.33 2.51 4.96
N ILE A 15 5.51 1.59 4.47
CA ILE A 15 5.07 1.54 3.07
C ILE A 15 4.06 2.65 2.82
N GLU A 16 3.10 2.82 3.73
CA GLU A 16 2.10 3.90 3.70
C GLU A 16 2.77 5.28 3.68
N PHE A 17 3.77 5.48 4.54
CA PHE A 17 4.55 6.71 4.57
C PHE A 17 5.28 6.97 3.25
N ILE A 18 5.90 5.96 2.63
CA ILE A 18 6.53 6.11 1.30
C ILE A 18 5.48 6.49 0.24
N ILE A 19 4.30 5.87 0.29
CA ILE A 19 3.17 6.16 -0.59
C ILE A 19 2.73 7.62 -0.45
N GLU A 20 2.54 8.09 0.78
CA GLU A 20 2.17 9.48 1.10
C GLU A 20 3.15 10.48 0.51
N ILE A 21 4.45 10.24 0.71
CA ILE A 21 5.53 11.11 0.21
C ILE A 21 5.47 11.21 -1.31
N ILE A 22 5.40 10.06 -1.99
CA ILE A 22 5.37 10.04 -3.45
C ILE A 22 4.16 10.79 -3.96
N PHE A 23 2.98 10.51 -3.41
CA PHE A 23 1.75 11.18 -3.82
C PHE A 23 1.85 12.71 -3.60
N TYR A 24 2.35 13.12 -2.42
CA TYR A 24 2.55 14.51 -2.08
C TYR A 24 3.50 15.24 -3.04
N LEU A 25 4.61 14.61 -3.40
CA LEU A 25 5.58 15.17 -4.35
C LEU A 25 4.92 15.49 -5.70
N PHE A 26 4.16 14.54 -6.28
CA PHE A 26 3.51 14.78 -7.57
C PHE A 26 2.33 15.76 -7.48
N ASN A 27 1.51 15.64 -6.44
CA ASN A 27 0.30 16.43 -6.34
C ASN A 27 0.57 17.88 -5.94
N ASN A 28 1.45 18.11 -4.96
CA ASN A 28 1.65 19.45 -4.37
C ASN A 28 2.91 20.15 -4.91
N VAL A 29 4.01 19.42 -5.10
CA VAL A 29 5.27 20.03 -5.58
C VAL A 29 5.23 20.19 -7.10
N PHE A 30 4.92 19.11 -7.82
CA PHE A 30 4.82 19.15 -9.29
C PHE A 30 3.46 19.60 -9.81
N LYS A 31 2.45 19.78 -8.94
CA LYS A 31 1.10 20.24 -9.30
C LYS A 31 0.47 19.44 -10.44
N SER A 32 0.74 18.15 -10.50
CA SER A 32 0.36 17.28 -11.62
C SER A 32 -1.13 16.86 -11.59
N GLY A 33 -1.84 17.17 -10.50
CA GLY A 33 -3.22 16.76 -10.27
C GLY A 33 -3.35 15.34 -9.73
N TYR A 34 -4.52 15.01 -9.17
CA TYR A 34 -4.75 13.75 -8.44
C TYR A 34 -4.58 12.49 -9.31
N ALA A 35 -5.14 12.52 -10.53
CA ALA A 35 -5.06 11.43 -11.50
C ALA A 35 -3.63 11.04 -11.85
N THR A 36 -2.86 12.04 -12.28
CA THR A 36 -1.46 11.89 -12.68
C THR A 36 -0.58 11.49 -11.50
N SER A 37 -0.88 12.03 -10.31
CA SER A 37 -0.17 11.69 -9.07
C SER A 37 -0.40 10.23 -8.67
N LEU A 38 -1.64 9.72 -8.78
CA LEU A 38 -1.95 8.30 -8.56
C LEU A 38 -1.25 7.39 -9.58
N PHE A 39 -1.18 7.80 -10.85
CA PHE A 39 -0.48 7.06 -11.88
C PHE A 39 1.02 6.92 -11.57
N PHE A 40 1.69 8.04 -11.27
CA PHE A 40 3.11 8.02 -10.92
C PHE A 40 3.38 7.29 -9.59
N LEU A 41 2.48 7.44 -8.61
CA LEU A 41 2.52 6.69 -7.36
C LEU A 41 2.56 5.17 -7.62
N SER A 42 1.63 4.65 -8.43
CA SER A 42 1.63 3.23 -8.77
C SER A 42 2.93 2.80 -9.44
N LEU A 43 3.39 3.53 -10.45
CA LEU A 43 4.64 3.19 -11.15
C LEU A 43 5.83 3.11 -10.19
N ILE A 44 6.04 4.16 -9.39
CA ILE A 44 7.21 4.25 -8.50
C ILE A 44 7.17 3.17 -7.42
N ILE A 45 6.01 2.91 -6.81
CA ILE A 45 5.88 1.85 -5.82
C ILE A 45 6.20 0.48 -6.44
N ASN A 46 5.72 0.20 -7.66
CA ASN A 46 6.07 -1.04 -8.35
C ASN A 46 7.57 -1.17 -8.62
N PHE A 47 8.24 -0.08 -9.01
CA PHE A 47 9.69 -0.07 -9.23
C PHE A 47 10.48 -0.29 -7.93
N ILE A 48 10.09 0.37 -6.83
CA ILE A 48 10.70 0.18 -5.49
C ILE A 48 10.49 -1.26 -5.00
N SER A 49 9.33 -1.85 -5.29
CA SER A 49 8.95 -3.19 -4.84
C SER A 49 9.57 -4.31 -5.69
N LEU A 50 10.03 -3.99 -6.90
CA LEU A 50 10.56 -4.95 -7.86
C LEU A 50 11.67 -5.89 -7.32
N PRO A 51 12.72 -5.44 -6.60
CA PRO A 51 13.72 -6.37 -6.06
C PRO A 51 13.12 -7.33 -5.05
N LEU A 52 12.17 -6.87 -4.24
CA LEU A 52 11.54 -7.68 -3.20
C LEU A 52 10.70 -8.78 -3.85
N TYR A 53 9.95 -8.45 -4.90
CA TYR A 53 9.25 -9.43 -5.72
C TYR A 53 10.21 -10.44 -6.37
N ASN A 54 11.33 -9.99 -6.91
CA ASN A 54 12.32 -10.86 -7.54
C ASN A 54 12.97 -11.83 -6.53
N ILE A 55 13.25 -11.37 -5.29
CA ILE A 55 13.77 -12.23 -4.22
C ILE A 55 12.74 -13.31 -3.88
N ALA A 56 11.47 -12.93 -3.70
CA ALA A 56 10.40 -13.86 -3.40
C ALA A 56 10.19 -14.91 -4.50
N GLU A 57 10.22 -14.48 -5.77
CA GLU A 57 10.16 -15.37 -6.93
C GLU A 57 11.36 -16.32 -6.98
N SER A 58 12.56 -15.85 -6.63
CA SER A 58 13.74 -16.71 -6.58
C SER A 58 13.60 -17.83 -5.52
N TRP A 59 12.98 -17.54 -4.38
CA TRP A 59 12.74 -18.52 -3.33
C TRP A 59 11.63 -19.49 -3.71
N GLN A 60 10.57 -19.02 -4.39
CA GLN A 60 9.55 -19.87 -4.99
C GLN A 60 10.14 -20.81 -6.05
N ALA A 61 11.03 -20.31 -6.90
CA ALA A 61 11.69 -21.13 -7.92
C ALA A 61 12.56 -22.22 -7.31
N LYS A 62 13.35 -21.89 -6.27
CA LYS A 62 14.13 -22.89 -5.50
C LYS A 62 13.24 -23.95 -4.88
N GLU A 63 12.12 -23.54 -4.31
CA GLU A 63 11.13 -24.44 -3.73
C GLU A 63 10.57 -25.40 -4.78
N ARG A 64 10.19 -24.90 -5.96
CA ARG A 64 9.69 -25.72 -7.07
C ARG A 64 10.69 -26.79 -7.49
N VAL A 65 11.96 -26.42 -7.67
CA VAL A 65 13.01 -27.38 -8.06
C VAL A 65 13.14 -28.52 -7.05
N ILE A 66 13.09 -28.21 -5.75
CA ILE A 66 13.18 -29.24 -4.70
C ILE A 66 11.92 -30.11 -4.69
N GLN A 67 10.73 -29.52 -4.84
CA GLN A 67 9.47 -30.27 -4.93
C GLN A 67 9.44 -31.20 -6.14
N GLU A 68 9.85 -30.73 -7.31
CA GLU A 68 9.94 -31.54 -8.54
C GLU A 68 10.88 -32.72 -8.37
N LYS A 69 12.03 -32.52 -7.71
CA LYS A 69 12.98 -33.59 -7.40
C LYS A 69 12.39 -34.66 -6.48
N MET A 70 11.63 -34.26 -5.46
CA MET A 70 11.03 -35.20 -4.49
C MET A 70 9.78 -35.89 -5.02
N LYS A 71 9.07 -35.26 -5.97
CA LYS A 71 7.79 -35.70 -6.49
C LYS A 71 7.71 -37.18 -6.88
N PRO A 72 8.61 -37.75 -7.71
CA PRO A 72 8.48 -39.15 -8.13
C PRO A 72 8.53 -40.13 -6.95
N MET A 73 9.43 -39.89 -5.99
CA MET A 73 9.53 -40.72 -4.79
C MET A 73 8.29 -40.57 -3.91
N ILE A 74 7.80 -39.35 -3.73
CA ILE A 74 6.57 -39.09 -2.98
C ILE A 74 5.37 -39.79 -3.63
N ASP A 75 5.24 -39.73 -4.95
CA ASP A 75 4.11 -40.34 -5.67
C ASP A 75 4.16 -41.87 -5.57
N ASN A 76 5.34 -42.49 -5.65
CA ASN A 76 5.53 -43.93 -5.39
C ASN A 76 5.14 -44.31 -3.95
N ILE A 77 5.57 -43.54 -2.95
CA ILE A 77 5.22 -43.78 -1.55
C ILE A 77 3.69 -43.70 -1.36
N LYS A 78 3.04 -42.71 -2.00
CA LYS A 78 1.58 -42.53 -1.91
C LYS A 78 0.79 -43.65 -2.56
N ALA A 79 1.33 -44.28 -3.60
CA ALA A 79 0.70 -45.39 -4.30
C ALA A 79 0.74 -46.70 -3.48
N VAL A 80 1.85 -46.94 -2.77
CA VAL A 80 2.09 -48.21 -2.07
C VAL A 80 1.68 -48.17 -0.60
N TYR A 81 1.92 -47.07 0.10
CA TYR A 81 1.77 -46.99 1.56
C TYR A 81 0.61 -46.09 1.99
N LYS A 82 0.02 -46.39 3.15
CA LYS A 82 -1.07 -45.62 3.78
C LYS A 82 -0.77 -45.35 5.26
N GLY A 83 -1.54 -44.46 5.90
CA GLY A 83 -1.41 -44.14 7.32
C GLY A 83 -0.03 -43.63 7.72
N ASP A 84 0.44 -44.06 8.89
CA ASP A 84 1.69 -43.59 9.51
C ASP A 84 2.94 -43.98 8.72
N GLN A 85 2.93 -45.16 8.08
CA GLN A 85 4.03 -45.61 7.22
C GLN A 85 4.29 -44.62 6.08
N ARG A 86 3.22 -44.17 5.41
CA ARG A 86 3.31 -43.15 4.36
C ARG A 86 3.88 -41.84 4.91
N TYR A 87 3.44 -41.40 6.09
CA TYR A 87 3.92 -40.18 6.70
C TYR A 87 5.43 -40.25 6.99
N LEU A 88 5.90 -41.34 7.59
CA LEU A 88 7.31 -41.55 7.93
C LEU A 88 8.20 -41.60 6.68
N LEU A 89 7.76 -42.29 5.63
CA LEU A 89 8.48 -42.38 4.36
C LEU A 89 8.56 -41.02 3.64
N ILE A 90 7.47 -40.24 3.63
CA ILE A 90 7.48 -38.88 3.06
C ILE A 90 8.42 -37.97 3.87
N ARG A 91 8.36 -38.01 5.21
CA ARG A 91 9.29 -37.27 6.09
C ARG A 91 10.74 -37.65 5.83
N THR A 92 11.01 -38.93 5.61
CA THR A 92 12.36 -39.44 5.32
C THR A 92 12.85 -38.95 3.96
N CYS A 93 11.99 -39.02 2.94
CA CYS A 93 12.26 -38.46 1.61
C CYS A 93 12.60 -36.96 1.69
N GLN A 94 11.83 -36.19 2.46
CA GLN A 94 12.10 -34.77 2.70
C GLN A 94 13.46 -34.56 3.38
N ARG A 95 13.77 -35.33 4.42
CA ARG A 95 15.04 -35.22 5.17
C ARG A 95 16.26 -35.52 4.30
N ILE A 96 16.19 -36.58 3.49
CA ILE A 96 17.27 -36.96 2.54
C ILE A 96 17.51 -35.85 1.51
N ASN A 97 16.46 -35.16 1.09
CA ASN A 97 16.56 -34.04 0.15
C ASN A 97 16.85 -32.68 0.83
N GLY A 98 17.15 -32.66 2.13
CA GLY A 98 17.43 -31.42 2.88
C GLY A 98 16.22 -30.48 2.99
N TYR A 99 15.02 -31.01 2.79
CA TYR A 99 13.79 -30.24 2.79
C TYR A 99 13.29 -29.99 4.22
N LYS A 100 13.13 -28.71 4.58
CA LYS A 100 12.57 -28.30 5.87
C LYS A 100 11.10 -27.94 5.70
N THR A 101 10.26 -28.25 6.68
CA THR A 101 8.82 -27.90 6.66
C THR A 101 8.58 -26.40 6.45
N ILE A 102 9.46 -25.54 7.00
CA ILE A 102 9.41 -24.08 6.81
C ILE A 102 9.53 -23.65 5.33
N TYR A 103 10.09 -24.50 4.46
CA TYR A 103 10.24 -24.16 3.03
C TYR A 103 8.92 -24.22 2.27
N ALA A 104 7.90 -24.92 2.79
CA ALA A 104 6.56 -24.91 2.20
C ALA A 104 5.98 -23.49 2.12
N PHE A 105 6.30 -22.62 3.08
CA PHE A 105 5.90 -21.21 3.07
C PHE A 105 6.54 -20.41 1.94
N ARG A 106 7.66 -20.88 1.35
CA ARG A 106 8.29 -20.19 0.21
C ARG A 106 7.35 -20.09 -0.98
N GLY A 107 6.47 -21.08 -1.16
CA GLY A 107 5.46 -21.09 -2.22
C GLY A 107 4.43 -19.95 -2.10
N THR A 108 4.12 -19.48 -0.88
CA THR A 108 3.13 -18.43 -0.63
C THR A 108 3.73 -17.03 -0.47
N LEU A 109 5.05 -16.90 -0.48
CA LEU A 109 5.73 -15.61 -0.24
C LEU A 109 5.35 -14.52 -1.23
N GLY A 110 5.07 -14.86 -2.48
CA GLY A 110 4.66 -13.88 -3.49
C GLY A 110 3.38 -13.16 -3.09
N LEU A 111 2.40 -13.91 -2.59
CA LEU A 111 1.14 -13.36 -2.09
C LEU A 111 1.34 -12.61 -0.77
N LEU A 112 2.12 -13.18 0.16
CA LEU A 112 2.37 -12.56 1.47
C LEU A 112 3.02 -11.18 1.36
N ILE A 113 3.91 -10.99 0.38
CA ILE A 113 4.56 -9.69 0.16
C ILE A 113 3.58 -8.68 -0.44
N GLN A 114 2.60 -9.09 -1.24
CA GLN A 114 1.64 -8.15 -1.84
C GLN A 114 0.66 -7.57 -0.81
N ILE A 115 0.33 -8.32 0.24
CA ILE A 115 -0.68 -7.92 1.23
C ILE A 115 -0.31 -6.60 1.95
N PRO A 116 0.89 -6.42 2.52
CA PRO A 116 1.27 -5.14 3.15
C PRO A 116 1.22 -3.95 2.21
N PHE A 117 1.64 -4.12 0.95
CA PHE A 117 1.60 -3.05 -0.05
C PHE A 117 0.17 -2.69 -0.45
N PHE A 118 -0.70 -3.69 -0.59
CA PHE A 118 -2.12 -3.47 -0.82
C PHE A 118 -2.77 -2.72 0.33
N LEU A 119 -2.54 -3.17 1.57
CA LEU A 119 -3.12 -2.55 2.76
C LEU A 119 -2.64 -1.10 2.94
N ALA A 120 -1.36 -0.84 2.73
CA ALA A 120 -0.81 0.52 2.77
C ALA A 120 -1.46 1.42 1.72
N ALA A 121 -1.59 0.96 0.48
CA ALA A 121 -2.25 1.72 -0.57
C ALA A 121 -3.76 1.88 -0.32
N TYR A 122 -4.41 0.85 0.23
CA TYR A 122 -5.82 0.88 0.62
C TYR A 122 -6.06 1.97 1.67
N ASN A 123 -5.31 1.94 2.78
CA ASN A 123 -5.44 2.91 3.87
C ASN A 123 -5.20 4.33 3.37
N PHE A 124 -4.10 4.55 2.64
CA PHE A 124 -3.78 5.87 2.12
C PHE A 124 -4.83 6.39 1.15
N ILE A 125 -5.17 5.63 0.10
CA ILE A 125 -6.08 6.09 -0.96
C ILE A 125 -7.50 6.23 -0.41
N HIS A 126 -7.95 5.33 0.48
CA HIS A 126 -9.29 5.44 1.06
C HIS A 126 -9.45 6.72 1.90
N ASN A 127 -8.41 7.11 2.64
CA ASN A 127 -8.42 8.30 3.49
C ASN A 127 -8.03 9.58 2.76
N LEU A 128 -7.64 9.49 1.48
CA LEU A 128 -7.14 10.63 0.72
C LEU A 128 -8.27 11.63 0.40
N SER A 129 -8.28 12.76 1.10
CA SER A 129 -9.17 13.87 0.80
C SER A 129 -8.86 14.47 -0.60
N GLY A 130 -9.91 14.80 -1.36
CA GLY A 130 -9.77 15.46 -2.66
C GLY A 130 -9.70 14.53 -3.88
N LEU A 131 -9.80 13.20 -3.72
CA LEU A 131 -9.91 12.24 -4.83
C LEU A 131 -11.01 12.57 -5.84
N GLN A 132 -12.10 13.19 -5.38
CA GLN A 132 -13.20 13.66 -6.23
C GLN A 132 -12.79 14.68 -7.31
N LEU A 133 -11.65 15.36 -7.12
CA LEU A 133 -11.12 16.33 -8.06
C LEU A 133 -10.33 15.68 -9.20
N GLY A 134 -9.98 14.40 -9.07
CA GLY A 134 -9.23 13.67 -10.08
C GLY A 134 -10.17 12.99 -11.07
N SER A 135 -9.85 13.14 -12.36
CA SER A 135 -10.46 12.39 -13.46
C SER A 135 -9.37 11.87 -14.39
N PHE A 136 -9.58 10.68 -14.97
CA PHE A 136 -8.63 10.07 -15.90
C PHE A 136 -9.34 9.16 -16.90
N LEU A 137 -9.13 9.42 -18.20
CA LEU A 137 -9.80 8.70 -19.29
C LEU A 137 -11.32 8.64 -19.07
N PHE A 138 -11.85 7.45 -18.80
CA PHE A 138 -13.27 7.16 -18.61
C PHE A 138 -13.74 7.35 -17.15
N ILE A 139 -12.81 7.53 -16.21
CA ILE A 139 -13.09 7.72 -14.78
C ILE A 139 -13.30 9.20 -14.51
N LYS A 140 -14.50 9.56 -14.03
CA LYS A 140 -14.87 10.96 -13.75
C LYS A 140 -14.56 11.40 -12.33
N ASP A 141 -14.64 10.48 -11.38
CA ASP A 141 -14.50 10.75 -9.94
C ASP A 141 -13.81 9.55 -9.28
N PHE A 142 -12.60 9.76 -8.77
CA PHE A 142 -11.83 8.70 -8.11
C PHE A 142 -12.31 8.33 -6.71
N SER A 143 -13.14 9.15 -6.08
CA SER A 143 -13.68 8.89 -4.73
C SER A 143 -14.85 7.89 -4.75
N LYS A 144 -15.51 7.74 -5.89
CA LYS A 144 -16.68 6.86 -6.05
C LYS A 144 -16.33 5.62 -6.86
N PRO A 145 -17.15 4.56 -6.76
CA PRO A 145 -17.10 3.46 -7.72
C PRO A 145 -17.24 3.98 -9.15
N ASP A 146 -16.54 3.31 -10.05
CA ASP A 146 -16.32 3.72 -11.43
C ASP A 146 -17.61 3.98 -12.24
N GLY A 147 -18.60 3.09 -12.13
CA GLY A 147 -19.93 3.28 -12.73
C GLY A 147 -19.95 3.61 -14.23
N ILE A 148 -18.95 3.14 -15.01
CA ILE A 148 -18.81 3.53 -16.43
C ILE A 148 -20.01 3.11 -17.28
N LEU A 149 -20.58 1.92 -17.04
CA LEU A 149 -21.74 1.42 -17.80
C LEU A 149 -23.02 1.57 -16.99
N ASN A 150 -23.90 2.46 -17.41
CA ASN A 150 -25.24 2.58 -16.86
C ASN A 150 -26.23 1.86 -17.79
N ILE A 151 -26.78 0.74 -17.33
CA ILE A 151 -27.82 -0.01 -18.04
C ILE A 151 -29.11 0.21 -17.24
N GLY A 152 -29.92 1.18 -17.66
CA GLY A 152 -31.11 1.60 -16.92
C GLY A 152 -30.74 2.17 -15.54
N ASN A 153 -31.31 1.60 -14.47
CA ASN A 153 -31.03 1.98 -13.07
C ASN A 153 -29.81 1.26 -12.46
N ILE A 154 -29.11 0.42 -13.21
CA ILE A 154 -27.97 -0.35 -12.70
C ILE A 154 -26.68 0.25 -13.26
N SER A 155 -25.82 0.76 -12.37
CA SER A 155 -24.45 1.16 -12.68
C SER A 155 -23.51 -0.03 -12.52
N VAL A 156 -22.82 -0.41 -13.59
CA VAL A 156 -21.84 -1.50 -13.62
C VAL A 156 -20.43 -0.93 -13.61
N ASN A 157 -19.63 -1.39 -12.65
CA ASN A 157 -18.22 -1.00 -12.51
C ASN A 157 -17.36 -1.85 -13.46
N ILE A 158 -16.74 -1.22 -14.47
CA ILE A 158 -15.93 -1.94 -15.48
C ILE A 158 -14.48 -2.07 -15.02
N LEU A 159 -13.96 -1.05 -14.33
CA LEU A 159 -12.56 -1.00 -13.94
C LEU A 159 -12.08 -2.24 -13.14
N PRO A 160 -12.86 -2.80 -12.19
CA PRO A 160 -12.49 -4.06 -11.52
C PRO A 160 -12.36 -5.25 -12.47
N PHE A 161 -13.15 -5.33 -13.55
CA PHE A 161 -13.01 -6.39 -14.55
C PHE A 161 -11.73 -6.23 -15.38
N ILE A 162 -11.37 -5.00 -15.76
CA ILE A 162 -10.11 -4.72 -16.47
C ILE A 162 -8.91 -5.09 -15.58
N MET A 163 -8.95 -4.69 -14.31
CA MET A 163 -7.98 -5.07 -13.30
C MET A 163 -7.81 -6.59 -13.21
N THR A 164 -8.92 -7.33 -13.08
CA THR A 164 -8.91 -8.79 -13.02
C THR A 164 -8.41 -9.42 -14.32
N LEU A 165 -8.74 -8.86 -15.49
CA LEU A 165 -8.22 -9.34 -16.77
C LEU A 165 -6.68 -9.23 -16.84
N PHE A 166 -6.11 -8.11 -16.40
CA PHE A 166 -4.65 -7.97 -16.32
C PHE A 166 -4.03 -8.94 -15.32
N SER A 167 -4.65 -9.12 -14.15
CA SER A 167 -4.20 -10.07 -13.13
C SER A 167 -4.20 -11.51 -13.64
N LEU A 168 -5.30 -11.95 -14.29
CA LEU A 168 -5.43 -13.28 -14.86
C LEU A 168 -4.44 -13.50 -16.01
N SER A 169 -4.27 -12.50 -16.89
CA SER A 169 -3.30 -12.54 -17.98
C SER A 169 -1.87 -12.67 -17.44
N ALA A 170 -1.54 -11.92 -16.39
CA ALA A 170 -0.22 -12.01 -15.74
C ALA A 170 -0.01 -13.41 -15.13
N GLY A 171 -1.05 -13.97 -14.52
CA GLY A 171 -1.09 -15.33 -14.00
C GLY A 171 -0.87 -16.37 -15.09
N LEU A 172 -1.55 -16.25 -16.24
CA LEU A 172 -1.43 -17.15 -17.39
C LEU A 172 -0.01 -17.17 -17.97
N VAL A 173 0.58 -16.00 -18.17
CA VAL A 173 1.98 -15.88 -18.66
C VAL A 173 2.94 -16.55 -17.67
N TYR A 174 2.77 -16.28 -16.38
CA TYR A 174 3.60 -16.87 -15.33
C TYR A 174 3.41 -18.38 -15.19
N SER A 175 2.18 -18.87 -15.33
CA SER A 175 1.83 -20.27 -15.15
C SER A 175 2.16 -21.17 -16.32
N LYS A 176 2.71 -20.65 -17.42
CA LYS A 176 3.03 -21.44 -18.62
C LYS A 176 3.95 -22.64 -18.34
N LYS A 177 4.76 -22.54 -17.27
CA LYS A 177 5.68 -23.60 -16.80
C LYS A 177 5.16 -24.35 -15.58
N LEU A 178 3.95 -24.05 -15.12
CA LEU A 178 3.37 -24.60 -13.90
C LEU A 178 2.30 -25.65 -14.21
N ARG A 179 2.09 -26.53 -13.24
CA ARG A 179 0.94 -27.44 -13.26
C ARG A 179 -0.33 -26.64 -12.94
N PHE A 180 -1.46 -27.07 -13.48
CA PHE A 180 -2.75 -26.40 -13.23
C PHE A 180 -3.08 -26.24 -11.73
N LYS A 181 -2.77 -27.25 -10.90
CA LYS A 181 -2.98 -27.17 -9.43
C LYS A 181 -2.11 -26.12 -8.76
N GLU A 182 -0.95 -25.81 -9.32
CA GLU A 182 -0.02 -24.81 -8.78
C GLU A 182 -0.39 -23.39 -9.23
N SER A 183 -1.07 -23.24 -10.36
CA SER A 183 -1.57 -21.95 -10.85
C SER A 183 -2.94 -21.56 -10.31
N LEU A 184 -3.73 -22.53 -9.83
CA LEU A 184 -5.07 -22.28 -9.29
C LEU A 184 -5.13 -21.17 -8.22
N PRO A 185 -4.20 -21.08 -7.24
CA PRO A 185 -4.23 -20.00 -6.26
C PRO A 185 -4.10 -18.61 -6.89
N LEU A 186 -3.36 -18.47 -7.99
CA LEU A 186 -3.19 -17.18 -8.68
C LEU A 186 -4.53 -16.68 -9.23
N TYR A 187 -5.29 -17.58 -9.88
CA TYR A 187 -6.60 -17.23 -10.45
C TYR A 187 -7.65 -16.99 -9.37
N ILE A 188 -7.65 -17.81 -8.31
CA ILE A 188 -8.56 -17.62 -7.17
C ILE A 188 -8.33 -16.24 -6.55
N VAL A 189 -7.08 -15.85 -6.31
CA VAL A 189 -6.76 -14.52 -5.75
C VAL A 189 -7.26 -13.41 -6.68
N SER A 190 -7.05 -13.51 -8.00
CA SER A 190 -7.57 -12.51 -8.95
C SER A 190 -9.10 -12.35 -8.89
N LEU A 191 -9.83 -13.45 -8.69
CA LEU A 191 -11.30 -13.43 -8.54
C LEU A 191 -11.74 -12.90 -7.17
N ILE A 192 -11.02 -13.23 -6.10
CA ILE A 192 -11.27 -12.65 -4.77
C ILE A 192 -11.12 -11.13 -4.82
N PHE A 193 -10.05 -10.63 -5.46
CA PHE A 193 -9.82 -9.20 -5.62
C PHE A 193 -10.90 -8.52 -6.47
N LEU A 194 -11.48 -9.22 -7.46
CA LEU A 194 -12.62 -8.69 -8.22
C LEU A 194 -13.80 -8.37 -7.30
N VAL A 195 -14.20 -9.34 -6.48
CA VAL A 195 -15.34 -9.19 -5.56
C VAL A 195 -15.02 -8.16 -4.47
N LEU A 196 -13.81 -8.21 -3.93
CA LEU A 196 -13.37 -7.32 -2.85
C LEU A 196 -13.28 -5.86 -3.29
N LEU A 197 -12.81 -5.59 -4.51
CA LEU A 197 -12.64 -4.24 -5.04
C LEU A 197 -13.81 -3.75 -5.89
N TYR A 198 -14.86 -4.56 -6.08
CA TYR A 198 -15.96 -4.23 -7.00
C TYR A 198 -16.65 -2.90 -6.63
N ASN A 199 -16.91 -2.68 -5.34
CA ASN A 199 -17.57 -1.47 -4.82
C ASN A 199 -16.60 -0.45 -4.21
N SER A 200 -15.29 -0.64 -4.41
CA SER A 200 -14.28 0.26 -3.86
C SER A 200 -14.19 1.56 -4.67
N PRO A 201 -13.66 2.66 -4.08
CA PRO A 201 -13.36 3.88 -4.81
C PRO A 201 -12.51 3.60 -6.06
N SER A 202 -12.88 4.18 -7.20
CA SER A 202 -12.21 3.90 -8.47
C SER A 202 -10.74 4.34 -8.46
N GLY A 203 -10.32 5.25 -7.58
CA GLY A 203 -8.90 5.61 -7.38
C GLY A 203 -8.05 4.45 -6.88
N LEU A 204 -8.59 3.66 -5.94
CA LEU A 204 -7.92 2.46 -5.43
C LEU A 204 -7.87 1.38 -6.51
N VAL A 205 -8.99 1.16 -7.21
CA VAL A 205 -9.07 0.16 -8.28
C VAL A 205 -8.14 0.55 -9.44
N PHE A 206 -8.04 1.85 -9.76
CA PHE A 206 -7.11 2.37 -10.77
C PHE A 206 -5.66 2.10 -10.40
N TYR A 207 -5.26 2.43 -9.16
CA TYR A 207 -3.93 2.11 -8.64
C TYR A 207 -3.63 0.60 -8.75
N TRP A 208 -4.58 -0.25 -8.35
CA TRP A 208 -4.39 -1.70 -8.41
C TRP A 208 -4.39 -2.25 -9.85
N THR A 209 -5.13 -1.63 -10.76
CA THR A 209 -5.14 -1.95 -12.19
C THR A 209 -3.76 -1.71 -12.79
N LEU A 210 -3.12 -0.58 -12.46
CA LEU A 210 -1.76 -0.26 -12.89
C LEU A 210 -0.73 -1.25 -12.32
N ASN A 211 -0.89 -1.65 -11.05
CA ASN A 211 -0.07 -2.71 -10.46
C ASN A 211 -0.23 -4.05 -11.22
N CYS A 212 -1.46 -4.44 -11.55
CA CYS A 212 -1.72 -5.66 -12.32
C CYS A 212 -1.12 -5.59 -13.72
N LEU A 213 -1.25 -4.44 -14.38
CA LEU A 213 -0.64 -4.17 -15.69
C LEU A 213 0.89 -4.25 -15.63
N PHE A 214 1.50 -3.64 -14.62
CA PHE A 214 2.94 -3.73 -14.39
C PHE A 214 3.39 -5.18 -14.18
N SER A 215 2.64 -5.95 -13.39
CA SER A 215 2.91 -7.39 -13.19
C SER A 215 2.79 -8.18 -14.50
N LEU A 216 1.81 -7.89 -15.35
CA LEU A 216 1.66 -8.52 -16.66
C LEU A 216 2.88 -8.22 -17.54
N ILE A 217 3.24 -6.94 -17.66
CA ILE A 217 4.41 -6.50 -18.43
C ILE A 217 5.67 -7.21 -17.91
N LYS A 218 5.90 -7.19 -16.59
CA LYS A 218 7.03 -7.88 -15.95
C LYS A 218 7.08 -9.36 -16.34
N ASN A 219 5.96 -10.07 -16.22
CA ASN A 219 5.90 -11.50 -16.51
C ASN A 219 6.17 -11.80 -17.98
N ILE A 220 5.67 -10.97 -18.91
CA ILE A 220 5.98 -11.04 -20.34
C ILE A 220 7.49 -10.83 -20.56
N PHE A 221 8.06 -9.76 -19.99
CA PHE A 221 9.49 -9.46 -20.13
C PHE A 221 10.40 -10.61 -19.64
N ILE A 222 10.00 -11.28 -18.56
CA ILE A 222 10.72 -12.45 -18.01
C ILE A 222 10.53 -13.67 -18.91
N GLU A 223 9.28 -14.01 -19.29
CA GLU A 223 8.97 -15.23 -20.03
C GLU A 223 9.60 -15.24 -21.43
N TYR A 224 9.53 -14.11 -22.13
CA TYR A 224 10.14 -13.95 -23.47
C TYR A 224 11.64 -13.64 -23.41
N LYS A 225 12.26 -13.71 -22.23
CA LYS A 225 13.69 -13.45 -22.00
C LYS A 225 14.18 -12.11 -22.56
N LEU A 226 13.30 -11.11 -22.65
CA LEU A 226 13.62 -9.76 -23.14
C LEU A 226 14.67 -9.08 -22.26
N TYR A 227 14.81 -9.53 -21.00
CA TYR A 227 15.88 -9.12 -20.10
C TYR A 227 17.29 -9.38 -20.66
N LYS A 228 17.50 -10.32 -21.60
CA LYS A 228 18.83 -10.55 -22.20
C LYS A 228 19.37 -9.30 -22.90
N VAL A 229 18.50 -8.45 -23.45
CA VAL A 229 18.85 -7.14 -24.02
C VAL A 229 19.39 -6.20 -22.94
N PHE A 230 18.79 -6.21 -21.75
CA PHE A 230 19.19 -5.38 -20.61
C PHE A 230 20.37 -5.94 -19.80
N VAL A 231 20.55 -7.27 -19.78
CA VAL A 231 21.62 -7.95 -19.01
C VAL A 231 23.01 -7.68 -19.58
N VAL A 232 23.14 -7.32 -20.86
CA VAL A 232 24.39 -6.78 -21.41
C VAL A 232 24.90 -5.60 -20.57
N ASN A 233 24.00 -4.86 -19.90
CA ASN A 233 24.31 -3.71 -19.06
C ASN A 233 24.01 -3.91 -17.56
N LYS A 234 24.02 -5.16 -17.08
CA LYS A 234 23.64 -5.56 -15.70
C LYS A 234 24.27 -4.68 -14.61
N ASN A 235 25.56 -4.34 -14.73
CA ASN A 235 26.27 -3.53 -13.76
C ASN A 235 25.79 -2.07 -13.72
N LYS A 236 25.35 -1.52 -14.86
CA LYS A 236 24.84 -0.15 -14.96
C LYS A 236 23.46 -0.03 -14.32
N ILE A 237 22.60 -1.03 -14.54
CA ILE A 237 21.26 -1.11 -13.94
C ILE A 237 21.34 -1.30 -12.42
N LEU A 238 22.22 -2.19 -11.93
CA LEU A 238 22.42 -2.39 -10.49
C LEU A 238 22.92 -1.11 -9.80
N LYS A 239 23.81 -0.36 -10.46
CA LYS A 239 24.29 0.94 -9.96
C LYS A 239 23.16 1.97 -9.91
N CYS A 240 22.36 2.09 -10.98
CA CYS A 240 21.18 2.97 -10.96
C CYS A 240 20.19 2.59 -9.85
N TYR A 241 19.97 1.28 -9.64
CA TYR A 241 19.10 0.79 -8.57
C TYR A 241 19.61 1.16 -7.18
N ASN A 242 20.90 0.93 -6.92
CA ASN A 242 21.53 1.29 -5.64
C ASN A 242 21.53 2.81 -5.42
N VAL A 243 21.85 3.60 -6.45
CA VAL A 243 21.82 5.07 -6.36
C VAL A 243 20.39 5.56 -6.07
N PHE A 244 19.39 5.00 -6.73
CA PHE A 244 17.98 5.31 -6.47
C PHE A 244 17.57 4.97 -5.04
N PHE A 245 17.95 3.80 -4.53
CA PHE A 245 17.63 3.39 -3.16
C PHE A 245 18.35 4.25 -2.11
N ILE A 246 19.59 4.68 -2.39
CA ILE A 246 20.34 5.63 -1.56
C ILE A 246 19.64 7.01 -1.53
N ILE A 247 19.16 7.49 -2.68
CA ILE A 247 18.40 8.73 -2.75
C ILE A 247 17.10 8.61 -1.94
N LEU A 248 16.41 7.47 -2.07
CA LEU A 248 15.18 7.20 -1.33
C LEU A 248 15.43 7.17 0.19
N THR A 249 16.50 6.53 0.66
CA THR A 249 16.86 6.55 2.10
C THR A 249 17.29 7.92 2.59
N ILE A 250 18.01 8.72 1.77
CA ILE A 250 18.33 10.10 2.12
C ILE A 250 17.06 10.95 2.24
N ILE A 251 16.13 10.84 1.28
CA ILE A 251 14.83 11.51 1.33
C ILE A 251 14.05 11.08 2.58
N PHE A 252 14.04 9.79 2.89
CA PHE A 252 13.37 9.25 4.08
C PHE A 252 13.98 9.80 5.39
N ILE A 253 15.31 9.84 5.51
CA ILE A 253 16.01 10.43 6.67
C ILE A 253 15.71 11.94 6.77
N LEU A 254 15.71 12.64 5.65
CA LEU A 254 15.42 14.08 5.59
C LEU A 254 13.97 14.36 6.00
N LEU A 255 13.04 13.49 5.63
CA LEU A 255 11.63 13.60 6.03
C LEU A 255 11.40 13.24 7.50
N LEU A 256 12.09 12.23 8.04
CA LEU A 256 12.11 11.97 9.49
C LEU A 256 12.65 13.16 10.28
N SER A 257 13.72 13.80 9.76
CA SER A 257 14.27 15.02 10.35
C SER A 257 13.28 16.18 10.28
N LEU A 258 12.59 16.37 9.15
CA LEU A 258 11.55 17.40 8.98
C LEU A 258 10.31 17.17 9.85
N GLY A 259 9.99 15.90 10.18
CA GLY A 259 8.89 15.53 11.07
C GLY A 259 9.12 15.91 12.53
N ASN A 260 10.39 15.97 12.97
CA ASN A 260 10.77 16.35 14.34
C ASN A 260 10.92 17.86 14.56
N ILE A 261 10.64 18.69 13.55
CA ILE A 261 10.73 20.15 13.70
C ILE A 261 9.40 20.65 14.26
N GLU A 262 9.43 21.18 15.48
CA GLU A 262 8.32 21.92 16.06
C GLU A 262 8.01 23.17 15.21
N ARG A 263 6.81 23.25 14.64
CA ARG A 263 6.39 24.38 13.80
C ARG A 263 5.36 25.24 14.51
N LYS A 264 5.60 26.55 14.54
CA LYS A 264 4.68 27.54 15.13
C LYS A 264 3.53 27.81 14.16
N GLY A 265 2.29 27.56 14.60
CA GLY A 265 1.05 27.98 13.95
C GLY A 265 0.51 29.28 14.56
N TYR A 266 -0.47 29.91 13.90
CA TYR A 266 -1.17 31.07 14.43
C TYR A 266 -2.65 30.75 14.57
N LEU A 267 -3.29 31.31 15.59
CA LEU A 267 -4.73 31.23 15.76
C LEU A 267 -5.40 32.22 14.79
N GLY A 268 -6.31 31.71 13.98
CA GLY A 268 -7.16 32.49 13.07
C GLY A 268 -8.64 32.22 13.34
N ASP A 269 -9.49 33.15 12.91
CA ASP A 269 -10.96 33.10 13.02
C ASP A 269 -11.43 32.84 14.46
N PHE A 270 -11.28 33.86 15.31
CA PHE A 270 -11.81 33.83 16.68
C PHE A 270 -13.29 34.15 16.65
N GLU A 271 -14.13 33.18 16.99
CA GLU A 271 -15.56 33.37 17.19
C GLU A 271 -15.89 33.34 18.68
N PHE A 272 -16.69 34.31 19.11
CA PHE A 272 -17.17 34.43 20.47
C PHE A 272 -18.54 33.77 20.59
N LEU A 273 -18.67 32.80 21.48
CA LEU A 273 -19.93 32.15 21.81
C LEU A 273 -20.30 32.49 23.26
N ASN A 274 -21.44 33.14 23.42
CA ASN A 274 -21.96 33.52 24.73
C ASN A 274 -22.98 32.49 25.19
N GLU A 275 -22.59 31.59 26.09
CA GLU A 275 -23.51 30.68 26.78
C GLU A 275 -23.69 31.18 28.21
N MET A 276 -24.84 31.81 28.46
CA MET A 276 -25.49 32.35 29.68
C MET A 276 -24.72 32.64 30.99
N ASP A 277 -23.52 32.11 31.26
CA ASP A 277 -22.63 32.49 32.37
C ASP A 277 -21.12 32.20 32.12
N ASN A 278 -20.72 31.60 30.99
CA ASN A 278 -19.32 31.28 30.66
C ASN A 278 -18.92 31.82 29.28
N TYR A 279 -17.75 32.48 29.20
CA TYR A 279 -17.21 33.00 27.95
C TYR A 279 -16.41 31.91 27.23
N LYS A 280 -16.94 31.40 26.11
CA LYS A 280 -16.22 30.46 25.24
C LYS A 280 -15.70 31.16 23.99
N TYR A 281 -14.41 31.00 23.72
CA TYR A 281 -13.80 31.42 22.47
C TYR A 281 -13.42 30.20 21.67
N ILE A 282 -13.82 30.21 20.40
CA ILE A 282 -13.44 29.19 19.43
C ILE A 282 -12.44 29.81 18.47
N GLY A 283 -11.26 29.20 18.32
CA GLY A 283 -10.25 29.62 17.36
C GLY A 283 -9.78 28.47 16.48
N THR A 284 -9.53 28.73 15.21
CA THR A 284 -8.95 27.73 14.29
C THR A 284 -7.43 27.90 14.22
N VAL A 285 -6.65 26.85 14.41
CA VAL A 285 -5.20 26.95 14.20
C VAL A 285 -4.90 26.84 12.71
N LYS A 286 -4.35 27.92 12.14
CA LYS A 286 -3.89 27.96 10.74
C LYS A 286 -2.37 27.88 10.71
N TYR A 287 -1.84 26.90 9.98
CA TYR A 287 -0.40 26.74 9.78
C TYR A 287 0.16 27.77 8.80
N TYR A 288 1.38 28.26 9.05
CA TYR A 288 2.02 29.33 8.25
C TYR A 288 2.34 28.93 6.81
N ASN A 289 2.37 27.64 6.50
CA ASN A 289 2.95 27.15 5.27
C ASN A 289 1.88 26.68 4.27
N LYS A 290 1.94 27.18 3.03
CA LYS A 290 1.04 26.80 1.92
C LYS A 290 1.13 25.31 1.54
N LEU A 291 2.20 24.63 1.96
CA LEU A 291 2.51 23.23 1.65
C LEU A 291 1.75 22.19 2.50
N PHE A 292 1.19 22.54 3.67
CA PHE A 292 0.64 21.57 4.62
C PHE A 292 -0.68 22.06 5.23
N ARG A 293 -1.66 22.36 4.38
CA ARG A 293 -2.96 22.87 4.83
C ARG A 293 -3.83 21.81 5.52
N ASN A 294 -3.71 20.54 5.10
CA ASN A 294 -4.53 19.43 5.59
C ASN A 294 -3.65 18.19 5.80
N SER A 295 -2.89 18.10 6.89
CA SER A 295 -2.12 16.89 7.19
C SER A 295 -2.43 16.37 8.59
N ASP A 296 -3.10 15.22 8.63
CA ASP A 296 -3.41 14.40 9.82
C ASP A 296 -2.13 13.79 10.47
N ILE A 297 -0.95 14.19 9.99
CA ILE A 297 0.36 13.65 10.36
C ILE A 297 0.94 14.35 11.62
N PHE A 298 0.34 15.46 12.06
CA PHE A 298 0.85 16.24 13.19
C PHE A 298 -0.13 16.27 14.36
N GLN A 299 0.32 15.87 15.55
CA GLN A 299 -0.37 16.11 16.80
C GLN A 299 -0.01 17.49 17.33
N LEU A 300 -1.01 18.32 17.63
CA LEU A 300 -0.78 19.63 18.26
C LEU A 300 -0.66 19.43 19.78
N ILE A 301 0.53 19.67 20.31
CA ILE A 301 0.78 19.63 21.77
C ILE A 301 0.68 21.06 22.29
N GLY A 302 -0.44 21.38 22.97
CA GLY A 302 -0.63 22.66 23.62
C GLY A 302 0.12 22.74 24.94
N ASN A 303 1.02 23.72 25.09
CA ASN A 303 1.66 23.99 26.38
C ASN A 303 0.78 24.94 27.20
N LYS A 304 0.12 24.41 28.25
CA LYS A 304 -0.78 25.18 29.13
C LYS A 304 -0.04 26.18 30.04
N ASN A 305 1.29 26.07 30.19
CA ASN A 305 2.07 26.84 31.16
C ASN A 305 2.29 28.33 30.79
N LYS A 306 1.79 28.78 29.62
CA LYS A 306 1.91 30.16 29.14
C LYS A 306 0.62 30.97 29.22
N PHE A 307 -0.46 30.39 29.73
CA PHE A 307 -1.75 31.06 29.86
C PHE A 307 -1.89 31.67 31.27
N ASP A 308 -2.43 32.89 31.35
CA ASP A 308 -2.75 33.55 32.63
C ASP A 308 -3.84 32.78 33.40
N ASP A 309 -3.88 32.93 34.74
CA ASP A 309 -4.84 32.30 35.68
C ASP A 309 -6.34 32.60 35.42
N ILE A 310 -6.64 33.36 34.36
CA ILE A 310 -7.97 33.78 33.93
C ILE A 310 -8.63 32.71 33.02
N LEU A 311 -7.83 31.81 32.43
CA LEU A 311 -8.28 30.73 31.57
C LEU A 311 -8.56 29.45 32.38
N GLU A 312 -9.79 28.95 32.33
CA GLU A 312 -10.27 27.83 33.14
C GLU A 312 -10.00 26.47 32.47
N ASP A 313 -10.14 26.39 31.14
CA ASP A 313 -9.73 25.21 30.37
C ASP A 313 -9.45 25.51 28.90
N VAL A 314 -8.62 24.65 28.28
CA VAL A 314 -8.27 24.66 26.86
C VAL A 314 -8.36 23.25 26.32
N GLU A 315 -9.25 23.04 25.35
CA GLU A 315 -9.45 21.77 24.66
C GLU A 315 -9.15 21.89 23.17
N PHE A 316 -8.57 20.84 22.58
CA PHE A 316 -8.16 20.78 21.17
C PHE A 316 -8.91 19.66 20.45
N PHE A 317 -9.70 19.98 19.42
CA PHE A 317 -10.46 18.98 18.65
C PHE A 317 -10.43 19.26 17.14
N GLY A 318 -10.41 18.22 16.31
CA GLY A 318 -10.52 18.32 14.85
C GLY A 318 -9.51 17.44 14.10
N ILE A 319 -9.94 16.88 12.96
CA ILE A 319 -9.14 15.94 12.14
C ILE A 319 -8.30 16.71 11.11
N SER A 320 -8.93 17.63 10.35
CA SER A 320 -8.27 18.42 9.30
C SER A 320 -8.15 19.93 9.59
N THR A 321 -8.91 20.43 10.56
CA THR A 321 -8.88 21.82 11.03
C THR A 321 -9.02 21.76 12.54
N ILE A 322 -7.94 22.03 13.26
CA ILE A 322 -7.95 21.94 14.72
C ILE A 322 -8.59 23.21 15.27
N VAL A 323 -9.73 22.99 15.92
CA VAL A 323 -10.52 23.99 16.62
C VAL A 323 -10.09 23.97 18.09
N VAL A 324 -9.77 25.14 18.62
CA VAL A 324 -9.34 25.34 20.01
C VAL A 324 -10.47 26.04 20.75
N ASN A 325 -10.95 25.40 21.81
CA ASN A 325 -11.92 26.00 22.72
C ASN A 325 -11.19 26.57 23.92
N PHE A 326 -11.42 27.85 24.22
CA PHE A 326 -10.96 28.51 25.45
C PHE A 326 -12.17 28.85 26.32
N SER A 327 -12.14 28.44 27.59
CA SER A 327 -13.11 28.88 28.61
C SER A 327 -12.47 29.93 29.52
N ILE A 328 -13.08 31.12 29.61
CA ILE A 328 -12.59 32.22 30.45
C ILE A 328 -13.55 32.47 31.60
N LYS A 329 -13.00 32.56 32.82
CA LYS A 329 -13.75 32.95 34.01
C LYS A 329 -13.79 34.47 34.15
N ARG A 330 -14.96 35.03 34.44
CA ARG A 330 -15.11 36.46 34.69
C ARG A 330 -14.29 36.83 35.94
N LYS A 331 -13.33 37.74 35.77
CA LYS A 331 -12.62 38.35 36.90
C LYS A 331 -13.63 39.27 37.60
N ASN A 332 -13.99 38.95 38.84
CA ASN A 332 -14.85 39.79 39.68
C ASN A 332 -14.19 41.14 39.96
#